data_AF-A0A537E312-F1
#
_entry.id   AF-A0A537E312-F1
#
_cell.length_a   1.000
_cell.length_b   1.000
_cell.length_c   1.000
_cell.angle_alpha   90.00
_cell.angle_beta   90.00
_cell.angle_gamma   90.00
#
_symmetry.space_group_name_H-M   'P 1'
#
loop_
_entity.id
_entity.type
_entity.pdbx_description
1 polymer ?
#
loop_
_entity_poly.entity_id
_entity_poly.type
_entity_poly.pdbx_seq_one_letter_code
_entity_poly.pdbx_strand_id
1 'polypeptide(L)'
;MSNHKSEVLDRDASKVLATAPASPAVAHNHFLSKLSFETDPSDVYHDITDKISGMVVIDARTPETYARGHVPGAVNMPHRTIDSTTTASLPRDKVFVTYCDGVFCNASTKAAAKLTALGFKVKEMLDGMEGWRKEGYPVEETVMKMTISASQ
;
A
#
# COMPACT_ATOMS: atom_id res chain seq x y z
N MET A 1 -38.43 20.87 -40.18
CA MET A 1 -38.92 20.36 -38.88
C MET A 1 -38.01 19.21 -38.49
N SER A 2 -36.99 19.51 -37.67
CA SER A 2 -35.92 18.56 -37.32
C SER A 2 -36.35 17.70 -36.14
N ASN A 3 -36.42 16.38 -36.35
CA ASN A 3 -36.71 15.40 -35.31
C ASN A 3 -35.53 15.27 -34.34
N HIS A 4 -35.62 15.94 -33.19
CA HIS A 4 -34.82 15.57 -32.02
C HIS A 4 -35.47 14.37 -31.34
N LYS A 5 -35.06 13.15 -31.74
CA LYS A 5 -35.25 11.96 -30.89
C LYS A 5 -34.27 12.09 -29.74
N SER A 6 -34.77 12.58 -28.61
CA SER A 6 -34.14 12.47 -27.31
C SER A 6 -33.96 10.97 -27.00
N GLU A 7 -32.74 10.46 -27.03
CA GLU A 7 -32.40 9.16 -26.44
C GLU A 7 -32.68 9.24 -24.95
N VAL A 8 -33.82 8.67 -24.54
CA VAL A 8 -34.14 8.44 -23.14
C VAL A 8 -33.20 7.33 -22.68
N LEU A 9 -32.09 7.71 -22.04
CA LEU A 9 -31.26 6.77 -21.29
C LEU A 9 -32.15 6.05 -20.28
N ASP A 10 -32.27 4.73 -20.41
CA ASP A 10 -33.04 3.87 -19.53
C ASP A 10 -32.48 3.98 -18.10
N ARG A 11 -33.15 4.76 -17.26
CA ARG A 11 -32.72 5.06 -15.88
C ARG A 11 -32.94 3.87 -14.95
N ASP A 12 -33.64 2.83 -15.41
CA ASP A 12 -34.02 1.65 -14.63
C ASP A 12 -33.09 0.45 -14.90
N ALA A 13 -32.17 0.55 -15.86
CA ALA A 13 -31.17 -0.47 -16.10
C ALA A 13 -30.12 -0.51 -14.97
N SER A 14 -29.93 -1.70 -14.36
CA SER A 14 -28.89 -1.90 -13.35
C SER A 14 -27.50 -1.65 -13.96
N LYS A 15 -26.79 -0.64 -13.46
CA LYS A 15 -25.40 -0.35 -13.85
C LYS A 15 -24.44 -1.50 -13.52
N VAL A 16 -24.75 -2.27 -12.49
CA VAL A 16 -23.95 -3.45 -12.09
C VAL A 16 -24.16 -4.60 -13.06
N LEU A 17 -25.42 -4.85 -13.45
CA LEU A 17 -25.76 -5.97 -14.35
C LEU A 17 -25.60 -5.61 -15.83
N ALA A 18 -25.33 -4.35 -16.17
CA ALA A 18 -25.03 -3.91 -17.53
C ALA A 18 -23.80 -4.62 -18.12
N THR A 19 -22.89 -5.09 -17.27
CA THR A 19 -21.80 -6.00 -17.64
C THR A 19 -21.97 -7.30 -16.88
N ALA A 20 -22.11 -8.42 -17.59
CA ALA A 20 -22.19 -9.73 -16.96
C ALA A 20 -20.89 -10.03 -16.18
N PRO A 21 -20.98 -10.66 -14.99
CA PRO A 21 -19.78 -11.07 -14.27
C PRO A 21 -19.01 -12.13 -15.06
N ALA A 22 -17.70 -12.22 -14.81
CA ALA A 22 -16.89 -13.32 -15.33
C ALA A 22 -17.40 -14.68 -14.79
N SER A 23 -17.04 -15.78 -15.47
CA SER A 23 -17.31 -17.11 -14.94
C SER A 23 -16.59 -17.33 -13.61
N PRO A 24 -17.10 -18.21 -12.72
CA PRO A 24 -16.47 -18.44 -11.41
C PRO A 24 -14.98 -18.79 -11.48
N ALA A 25 -14.56 -19.59 -12.46
CA ALA A 25 -13.15 -19.96 -12.63
C ALA A 25 -12.26 -18.77 -13.03
N VAL A 26 -12.73 -17.89 -13.92
CA VAL A 26 -11.99 -16.69 -14.33
C VAL A 26 -11.94 -15.70 -13.17
N ALA A 27 -13.05 -15.50 -12.47
CA ALA A 27 -13.12 -14.62 -11.30
C ALA A 27 -12.18 -15.11 -10.17
N HIS A 28 -12.15 -16.40 -9.89
CA HIS A 28 -11.25 -17.00 -8.89
C HIS A 28 -9.78 -16.68 -9.17
N ASN A 29 -9.31 -16.92 -10.38
CA ASN A 29 -7.92 -16.63 -10.77
C ASN A 29 -7.61 -15.13 -10.72
N HIS A 30 -8.56 -14.28 -11.10
CA HIS A 30 -8.41 -12.83 -10.99
C HIS A 30 -8.22 -12.40 -9.52
N PHE A 31 -9.07 -12.87 -8.61
CA PHE A 31 -8.99 -12.48 -7.21
C PHE A 31 -7.75 -13.05 -6.51
N LEU A 32 -7.33 -14.28 -6.82
CA LEU A 32 -6.05 -14.81 -6.31
C LEU A 32 -4.85 -14.00 -6.80
N SER A 33 -4.84 -13.63 -8.08
CA SER A 33 -3.81 -12.77 -8.64
C SER A 33 -3.77 -11.43 -7.91
N LYS A 34 -4.91 -10.76 -7.77
CA LYS A 34 -5.05 -9.51 -7.00
C LYS A 34 -4.48 -9.65 -5.59
N LEU A 35 -4.94 -10.63 -4.81
CA LEU A 35 -4.47 -10.90 -3.44
C LEU A 35 -2.98 -11.26 -3.35
N SER A 36 -2.34 -11.66 -4.45
CA SER A 36 -0.90 -11.90 -4.47
C SER A 36 -0.06 -10.62 -4.53
N PHE A 37 -0.63 -9.49 -4.97
CA PHE A 37 0.05 -8.19 -5.07
C PHE A 37 -0.22 -7.27 -3.88
N GLU A 38 -1.28 -7.50 -3.11
CA GLU A 38 -1.74 -6.56 -2.10
C GLU A 38 -2.19 -7.25 -0.80
N THR A 39 -2.38 -6.44 0.23
CA THR A 39 -2.91 -6.79 1.56
C THR A 39 -3.63 -5.57 2.12
N ASP A 40 -4.53 -5.74 3.08
CA ASP A 40 -5.21 -4.63 3.75
C ASP A 40 -4.54 -4.30 5.10
N PRO A 41 -4.91 -3.17 5.75
CA PRO A 41 -4.39 -2.84 7.07
C PRO A 41 -4.73 -3.87 8.16
N SER A 42 -5.85 -4.60 8.02
CA SER A 42 -6.31 -5.57 9.01
C SER A 42 -5.39 -6.79 9.06
N ASP A 43 -5.04 -7.37 7.91
CA ASP A 43 -4.10 -8.49 7.81
C ASP A 43 -2.75 -8.11 8.45
N VAL A 44 -2.22 -6.93 8.11
CA VAL A 44 -0.94 -6.44 8.63
C VAL A 44 -1.01 -6.24 10.14
N TYR A 45 -2.09 -5.67 10.67
CA TYR A 45 -2.30 -5.48 12.10
C TYR A 45 -2.32 -6.81 12.87
N HIS A 46 -3.06 -7.80 12.36
CA HIS A 46 -3.13 -9.12 12.99
C HIS A 46 -1.79 -9.85 12.94
N ASP A 47 -1.09 -9.83 11.80
CA ASP A 47 0.24 -10.44 11.69
C ASP A 47 1.28 -9.80 12.64
N ILE A 48 1.23 -8.47 12.82
CA ILE A 48 2.06 -7.77 13.82
C ILE A 48 1.69 -8.21 15.24
N THR A 49 0.39 -8.25 15.56
CA THR A 49 -0.13 -8.60 16.88
C THR A 49 0.21 -10.05 17.26
N ASP A 50 0.08 -10.96 16.30
CA ASP A 50 0.38 -12.39 16.43
C ASP A 50 1.88 -12.70 16.30
N LYS A 51 2.72 -11.66 16.06
CA LYS A 51 4.18 -11.74 15.98
C LYS A 51 4.66 -12.67 14.87
N ILE A 52 3.99 -12.65 13.72
CA ILE A 52 4.35 -13.45 12.56
C ILE A 52 5.67 -12.93 11.95
N SER A 53 6.73 -13.74 11.97
CA SER A 53 8.09 -13.34 11.57
C SER A 53 8.38 -13.48 10.06
N GLY A 54 7.37 -13.38 9.20
CA GLY A 54 7.47 -13.62 7.76
C GLY A 54 7.60 -12.36 6.89
N MET A 55 7.39 -11.18 7.48
CA MET A 55 7.28 -9.93 6.75
C MET A 55 8.12 -8.78 7.32
N VAL A 56 8.35 -7.78 6.48
CA VAL A 56 8.91 -6.47 6.86
C VAL A 56 8.00 -5.39 6.32
N VAL A 57 7.44 -4.57 7.21
CA VAL A 57 6.60 -3.43 6.83
C VAL A 57 7.48 -2.23 6.51
N ILE A 58 7.24 -1.60 5.36
CA ILE A 58 8.01 -0.49 4.81
C ILE A 58 7.12 0.75 4.68
N ASP A 59 7.48 1.79 5.42
CA ASP A 59 6.90 3.12 5.23
C ASP A 59 7.63 3.84 4.09
N ALA A 60 6.94 4.01 2.96
CA ALA A 60 7.50 4.60 1.74
C ALA A 60 7.49 6.15 1.72
N ARG A 61 7.00 6.77 2.80
CA ARG A 61 6.88 8.23 2.97
C ARG A 61 8.19 8.83 3.45
N THR A 62 8.21 10.16 3.58
CA THR A 62 9.39 10.88 4.05
C THR A 62 9.67 10.59 5.53
N PRO A 63 10.92 10.77 5.99
CA PRO A 63 11.27 10.57 7.41
C PRO A 63 10.45 11.42 8.37
N GLU A 64 10.10 12.65 7.97
CA GLU A 64 9.30 13.55 8.81
C GLU A 64 7.87 13.02 9.00
N THR A 65 7.28 12.45 7.94
CA THR A 65 5.93 11.90 8.01
C THR A 65 5.91 10.58 8.78
N TYR A 66 6.93 9.73 8.61
CA TYR A 66 7.12 8.54 9.44
C TYR A 66 7.26 8.92 10.92
N ALA A 67 8.11 9.91 11.23
CA ALA A 67 8.37 10.34 12.60
C ALA A 67 7.11 10.82 13.34
N ARG A 68 6.19 11.51 12.66
CA ARG A 68 4.91 11.96 13.21
C ARG A 68 3.86 10.84 13.40
N GLY A 69 4.13 9.63 12.95
CA GLY A 69 3.21 8.51 13.08
C GLY A 69 3.32 7.49 11.97
N HIS A 70 3.66 6.26 12.31
CA HIS A 70 3.82 5.11 11.41
C HIS A 70 3.23 3.82 12.01
N VAL A 71 3.11 2.79 11.17
CA VAL A 71 2.72 1.44 11.60
C VAL A 71 3.77 0.90 12.59
N PRO A 72 3.37 0.32 13.74
CA PRO A 72 4.31 -0.21 14.71
C PRO A 72 5.31 -1.21 14.12
N GLY A 73 6.60 -1.01 14.41
CA GLY A 73 7.68 -1.86 13.91
C GLY A 73 8.00 -1.69 12.41
N ALA A 74 7.35 -0.75 11.70
CA ALA A 74 7.68 -0.48 10.30
C ALA A 74 9.05 0.21 10.16
N VAL A 75 9.75 -0.10 9.06
CA VAL A 75 11.01 0.55 8.69
C VAL A 75 10.73 1.69 7.74
N ASN A 76 11.25 2.89 8.02
CA ASN A 76 11.17 3.99 7.06
C ASN A 76 12.16 3.80 5.90
N MET A 77 11.62 3.70 4.70
CA MET A 77 12.41 3.65 3.47
C MET A 77 11.70 4.46 2.39
N PRO A 78 11.94 5.78 2.31
CA PRO A 78 11.28 6.65 1.35
C PRO A 78 11.44 6.10 -0.08
N HIS A 79 10.35 6.01 -0.84
CA HIS A 79 10.39 5.38 -2.18
C HIS A 79 11.45 5.96 -3.13
N ARG A 80 11.86 7.23 -2.92
CA ARG A 80 12.88 7.90 -3.72
C ARG A 80 14.29 7.38 -3.45
N THR A 81 14.57 6.90 -2.24
CA THR A 81 15.88 6.42 -1.81
C THR A 81 16.09 4.94 -2.08
N ILE A 82 15.05 4.19 -2.44
CA ILE A 82 15.16 2.76 -2.72
C ILE A 82 16.05 2.52 -3.95
N ASP A 83 17.18 1.86 -3.69
CA ASP A 83 18.13 1.35 -4.68
C ASP A 83 18.87 0.10 -4.14
N SER A 84 19.85 -0.41 -4.89
CA SER A 84 20.65 -1.58 -4.50
C SER A 84 21.51 -1.36 -3.25
N THR A 85 21.89 -0.12 -2.95
CA THR A 85 22.71 0.24 -1.79
C THR A 85 21.85 0.25 -0.53
N THR A 86 20.71 0.96 -0.56
CA THR A 86 19.82 1.05 0.61
C THR A 86 19.14 -0.27 0.96
N THR A 87 19.10 -1.21 0.03
CA THR A 87 18.47 -2.53 0.22
C THR A 87 19.48 -3.67 0.43
N ALA A 88 20.79 -3.38 0.44
CA ALA A 88 21.83 -4.40 0.46
C ALA A 88 21.76 -5.34 1.69
N SER A 89 21.35 -4.82 2.85
CA SER A 89 21.26 -5.57 4.11
C SER A 89 19.88 -6.18 4.37
N LEU A 90 18.91 -6.02 3.47
CA LEU A 90 17.56 -6.50 3.68
C LEU A 90 17.48 -8.04 3.54
N PRO A 91 16.69 -8.72 4.40
CA PRO A 91 16.53 -10.16 4.33
C PRO A 91 15.79 -10.58 3.05
N ARG A 92 16.30 -11.60 2.37
CA ARG A 92 15.75 -12.09 1.08
C ARG A 92 14.67 -13.16 1.23
N ASP A 93 14.52 -13.73 2.42
CA ASP A 93 13.53 -14.74 2.77
C ASP A 93 12.18 -14.16 3.21
N LYS A 94 12.08 -12.83 3.37
CA LYS A 94 10.87 -12.13 3.84
C LYS A 94 10.01 -11.58 2.70
N VAL A 95 8.74 -11.38 3.00
CA VAL A 95 7.82 -10.57 2.18
C VAL A 95 7.86 -9.12 2.67
N PHE A 96 8.02 -8.17 1.76
CA PHE A 96 7.98 -6.75 2.08
C PHE A 96 6.56 -6.22 1.89
N VAL A 97 6.07 -5.41 2.83
CA VAL A 97 4.75 -4.78 2.74
C VAL A 97 4.93 -3.28 2.69
N THR A 98 4.71 -2.66 1.54
CA THR A 98 4.90 -1.20 1.37
C THR A 98 3.60 -0.44 1.62
N TYR A 99 3.68 0.73 2.27
CA TYR A 99 2.53 1.61 2.43
C TYR A 99 2.89 3.10 2.27
N CYS A 100 1.87 3.92 1.99
CA CYS A 100 1.96 5.39 1.96
C CYS A 100 0.85 6.02 2.84
N ASP A 101 0.48 7.27 2.60
CA ASP A 101 -0.54 7.99 3.37
C ASP A 101 -1.94 7.42 3.10
N GLY A 102 -2.31 7.18 1.84
CA GLY A 102 -3.62 6.64 1.48
C GLY A 102 -3.82 6.50 -0.02
N VAL A 103 -5.07 6.33 -0.46
CA VAL A 103 -5.45 5.99 -1.85
C VAL A 103 -5.03 7.03 -2.90
N PHE A 104 -4.75 8.26 -2.48
CA PHE A 104 -4.28 9.33 -3.36
C PHE A 104 -2.75 9.39 -3.49
N CYS A 105 -2.02 8.46 -2.84
CA CYS A 105 -0.57 8.40 -2.87
C CYS A 105 -0.03 7.21 -3.67
N ASN A 106 0.93 7.46 -4.56
CA ASN A 106 1.61 6.41 -5.33
C ASN A 106 2.97 5.96 -4.74
N ALA A 107 3.35 6.38 -3.53
CA ALA A 107 4.68 6.06 -2.99
C ALA A 107 4.85 4.57 -2.67
N SER A 108 3.79 3.92 -2.16
CA SER A 108 3.76 2.48 -1.87
C SER A 108 3.93 1.65 -3.14
N THR A 109 3.17 1.95 -4.20
CA THR A 109 3.31 1.30 -5.51
C THR A 109 4.70 1.54 -6.12
N LYS A 110 5.24 2.77 -6.04
CA LYS A 110 6.59 3.08 -6.52
C LYS A 110 7.67 2.32 -5.73
N ALA A 111 7.50 2.20 -4.42
CA ALA A 111 8.41 1.42 -3.59
C ALA A 111 8.34 -0.07 -3.94
N ALA A 112 7.13 -0.61 -4.11
CA ALA A 112 6.93 -1.99 -4.52
C ALA A 112 7.56 -2.30 -5.89
N ALA A 113 7.36 -1.42 -6.87
CA ALA A 113 7.99 -1.56 -8.19
C ALA A 113 9.53 -1.58 -8.13
N LYS A 114 10.13 -0.71 -7.31
CA LYS A 114 11.60 -0.68 -7.14
C LYS A 114 12.13 -1.92 -6.41
N LEU A 115 11.48 -2.32 -5.33
CA LEU A 115 11.88 -3.50 -4.55
C LEU A 115 11.75 -4.79 -5.38
N THR A 116 10.65 -4.95 -6.13
CA THR A 116 10.48 -6.09 -7.04
C THR A 116 11.51 -6.10 -8.17
N ALA A 117 11.86 -4.95 -8.74
CA ALA A 117 12.95 -4.83 -9.71
C ALA A 117 14.32 -5.23 -9.14
N LEU A 118 14.50 -5.11 -7.82
CA LEU A 118 15.69 -5.56 -7.08
C LEU A 118 15.59 -7.01 -6.58
N GLY A 119 14.54 -7.75 -6.96
CA GLY A 119 14.36 -9.18 -6.67
C GLY A 119 13.73 -9.48 -5.30
N PHE A 120 13.11 -8.51 -4.63
CA PHE A 120 12.37 -8.75 -3.39
C PHE A 120 10.94 -9.22 -3.67
N LYS A 121 10.38 -10.04 -2.77
CA LYS A 121 8.95 -10.36 -2.76
C LYS A 121 8.21 -9.23 -2.05
N VAL A 122 7.19 -8.66 -2.68
CA VAL A 122 6.53 -7.46 -2.16
C VAL A 122 5.02 -7.57 -2.32
N LYS A 123 4.30 -7.04 -1.34
CA LYS A 123 2.89 -6.67 -1.42
C LYS A 123 2.72 -5.19 -1.09
N GLU A 124 1.73 -4.54 -1.69
CA GLU A 124 1.29 -3.20 -1.31
C GLU A 124 0.17 -3.29 -0.25
N MET A 125 0.29 -2.54 0.85
CA MET A 125 -0.80 -2.39 1.80
C MET A 125 -1.75 -1.29 1.32
N LEU A 126 -3.00 -1.68 1.05
CA LEU A 126 -4.06 -0.78 0.59
C LEU A 126 -4.42 0.26 1.66
N ASP A 127 -4.98 1.38 1.21
CA ASP A 127 -5.45 2.52 2.04
C ASP A 127 -4.41 3.20 2.94
N GLY A 128 -3.19 2.68 3.01
CA GLY A 128 -2.06 3.29 3.72
C GLY A 128 -2.36 3.62 5.18
N MET A 129 -1.75 4.70 5.66
CA MET A 129 -1.97 5.19 7.03
C MET A 129 -3.35 5.78 7.28
N GLU A 130 -4.06 6.24 6.25
CA GLU A 130 -5.45 6.68 6.33
C GLU A 130 -6.36 5.51 6.73
N GLY A 131 -6.24 4.37 6.02
CA GLY A 131 -6.95 3.14 6.36
C GLY A 131 -6.57 2.63 7.75
N TRP A 132 -5.27 2.54 8.04
CA TRP A 132 -4.75 2.11 9.35
C TRP A 132 -5.35 2.92 10.51
N ARG A 133 -5.36 4.26 10.40
CA ARG A 133 -5.93 5.13 11.43
C ARG A 133 -7.44 5.04 11.51
N LYS A 134 -8.13 4.85 10.39
CA LYS A 134 -9.59 4.74 10.35
C LYS A 134 -10.09 3.49 11.08
N GLU A 135 -9.34 2.38 11.01
CA GLU A 135 -9.61 1.17 11.78
C GLU A 135 -9.28 1.31 13.27
N GLY A 136 -8.61 2.40 13.68
CA GLY A 136 -8.26 2.67 15.07
C GLY A 136 -7.03 1.88 15.57
N TYR A 137 -6.19 1.39 14.67
CA TYR A 137 -4.99 0.64 15.03
C TYR A 137 -3.89 1.54 15.65
N PRO A 138 -3.01 0.99 16.51
CA PRO A 138 -1.96 1.76 17.18
C PRO A 138 -0.97 2.40 16.21
N VAL A 139 -0.40 3.54 16.58
CA VAL A 139 0.60 4.27 15.79
C VAL A 139 1.84 4.49 16.63
N GLU A 140 3.03 4.27 16.05
CA GLU A 140 4.31 4.61 16.66
C GLU A 140 4.80 5.98 16.17
N GLU A 141 5.45 6.73 17.05
CA GLU A 141 6.10 8.02 16.74
C GLU A 141 7.60 7.90 16.99
N THR A 142 8.41 8.59 16.18
CA THR A 142 9.87 8.63 16.35
C THR A 142 10.32 10.06 16.63
N VAL A 143 11.11 10.25 17.68
CA VAL A 143 11.75 11.53 17.96
C VAL A 143 12.87 11.77 16.95
N MET A 144 12.70 12.73 16.04
CA MET A 144 13.77 13.16 15.17
C MET A 144 14.86 13.85 15.99
N LYS A 145 16.08 13.32 15.98
CA LYS A 145 17.24 14.03 16.54
C LYS A 145 17.56 15.22 15.62
N MET A 146 17.23 16.42 16.07
CA MET A 146 17.62 17.65 15.40
C MET A 146 19.13 17.85 15.60
N THR A 147 19.94 17.48 14.62
CA THR A 147 21.37 17.82 14.63
C THR A 147 21.48 19.31 14.34
N ILE A 148 21.58 20.13 15.38
CA ILE A 148 21.99 21.53 15.24
C ILE A 148 23.46 21.50 14.88
N SER A 149 23.80 21.67 13.59
CA SER A 149 25.17 22.01 13.23
C SER A 149 25.39 23.45 13.69
N ALA A 150 26.11 23.64 14.79
CA ALA A 150 26.69 24.92 15.11
C ALA A 150 27.67 25.26 13.98
N SER A 151 27.31 26.22 13.12
CA SER A 151 28.23 26.85 12.20
C SER A 151 29.28 27.61 13.00
N GLN A 152 30.54 27.17 12.91
CA GLN A 152 31.70 28.03 13.13
C GLN A 152 31.99 28.81 11.85
#